data_AF-A0A2E7SMV4-F1
#
_entry.id   AF-A0A2E7SMV4-F1
#
_cell.length_a   1.000
_cell.length_b   1.000
_cell.length_c   1.000
_cell.angle_alpha   90.00
_cell.angle_beta   90.00
_cell.angle_gamma   90.00
#
_symmetry.space_group_name_H-M   'P 1'
#
loop_
_entity.id
_entity.type
_entity.pdbx_description
1 polymer ?
#
loop_
_entity_poly.entity_id
_entity_poly.type
_entity_poly.pdbx_seq_one_letter_code
_entity_poly.pdbx_strand_id
1 'polypeptide(L)' 'ASLNSPKAWRFVSEMQEISKTFEAENIPSAFWEAAAEIYARLSEFKDFSEDQLDIDTVLEKLIE' A
#
# COMPACT_ATOMS: atom_id res chain seq x y z
N ALA A 1 9.18 -13.66 -4.53
CA ALA A 1 8.89 -12.48 -3.70
C ALA A 1 7.90 -12.91 -2.61
N SER A 2 8.05 -12.46 -1.36
CA SER A 2 7.05 -12.75 -0.31
C SER A 2 5.80 -11.90 -0.53
N LEU A 3 4.62 -12.44 -0.21
CA LEU A 3 3.36 -11.69 -0.27
C LEU A 3 3.29 -10.73 0.93
N ASN A 4 3.41 -9.43 0.67
CA ASN A 4 3.31 -8.40 1.72
C ASN A 4 1.90 -7.81 1.88
N SER A 5 0.92 -8.22 1.08
CA SER A 5 -0.44 -7.68 1.09
C SER A 5 -1.09 -7.64 2.49
N PRO A 6 -1.00 -8.68 3.35
CA PRO A 6 -1.56 -8.61 4.72
C PRO A 6 -0.92 -7.57 5.63
N LYS A 7 0.27 -7.09 5.27
CA LYS A 7 1.10 -6.22 6.11
C LYS A 7 1.23 -4.79 5.57
N ALA A 8 0.96 -4.58 4.29
CA ALA A 8 1.13 -3.30 3.60
C ALA A 8 0.39 -2.13 4.28
N TRP A 9 -0.85 -2.36 4.72
CA TRP A 9 -1.70 -1.35 5.36
C TRP A 9 -1.06 -0.69 6.60
N ARG A 10 -0.13 -1.38 7.27
CA ARG A 10 0.57 -0.85 8.44
C ARG A 10 1.42 0.38 8.13
N PHE A 11 1.80 0.56 6.87
CA PHE A 11 2.71 1.63 6.43
C PHE A 11 1.99 2.81 5.77
N VAL A 12 0.65 2.83 5.75
CA VAL A 12 -0.11 3.91 5.09
C VAL A 12 0.24 5.28 5.70
N SER A 13 0.30 5.38 7.02
CA SER A 13 0.69 6.61 7.72
C SER A 13 2.10 7.06 7.34
N GLU A 14 3.05 6.14 7.29
CA GLU A 14 4.44 6.42 6.95
C GLU A 14 4.56 6.92 5.51
N MET A 15 3.83 6.33 4.55
CA MET A 15 3.79 6.83 3.18
C MET A 15 3.22 8.25 3.10
N GLN A 16 2.17 8.54 3.87
CA GLN A 16 1.57 9.88 3.95
C GLN A 16 2.52 10.91 4.58
N GLU A 17 3.26 10.55 5.64
CA GLU A 17 4.23 11.44 6.27
C GLU A 17 5.44 11.70 5.37
N ILE A 18 5.94 10.69 4.64
CA ILE A 18 6.98 10.88 3.63
C ILE A 18 6.49 11.80 2.52
N SER A 19 5.27 11.58 2.02
CA SER A 19 4.64 12.42 1.01
C SER A 19 4.59 13.89 1.42
N LYS A 20 4.10 14.18 2.63
CA LYS A 20 4.06 15.55 3.18
C LYS A 20 5.46 16.17 3.30
N THR A 21 6.45 15.37 3.70
CA THR A 21 7.84 15.83 3.80
C THR A 21 8.39 16.20 2.42
N PHE A 22 8.08 15.40 1.40
CA PHE A 22 8.50 15.69 0.02
C PHE A 22 7.84 16.96 -0.51
N GLU A 23 6.53 17.10 -0.30
CA GLU A 23 5.78 18.30 -0.70
C GLU A 23 6.34 19.57 -0.02
N ALA A 24 6.64 19.50 1.28
CA ALA A 24 7.22 20.62 2.03
C ALA A 24 8.58 21.09 1.50
N GLU A 25 9.38 20.17 0.95
CA GLU A 25 10.68 20.46 0.34
C GLU A 25 10.60 20.74 -1.16
N ASN A 26 9.40 20.89 -1.73
CA ASN A 26 9.15 21.05 -3.17
C ASN A 26 9.72 19.91 -4.03
N ILE A 27 9.70 18.68 -3.49
CA ILE A 27 10.12 17.45 -4.18
C ILE A 27 8.85 16.68 -4.60
N PRO A 28 8.82 15.99 -5.76
CA PRO A 28 7.66 15.21 -6.19
C PRO A 28 7.20 14.16 -5.16
N SER A 29 6.01 14.34 -4.61
CA SER A 29 5.40 13.47 -3.58
C SER A 29 4.53 12.35 -4.16
N ALA A 30 4.08 12.49 -5.40
CA ALA A 30 3.02 11.65 -6.01
C ALA A 30 3.27 10.13 -5.94
N PHE A 31 4.53 9.68 -5.93
CA PHE A 31 4.85 8.27 -5.74
C PHE A 31 4.40 7.76 -4.35
N TRP A 32 4.66 8.54 -3.30
CA TRP A 32 4.32 8.19 -1.92
C TRP A 32 2.81 8.28 -1.68
N GLU A 33 2.15 9.24 -2.32
CA GLU A 33 0.68 9.34 -2.32
C GLU A 33 0.05 8.09 -2.95
N ALA A 34 0.53 7.70 -4.13
CA ALA A 34 0.06 6.49 -4.81
C ALA A 34 0.37 5.22 -4.00
N ALA A 35 1.54 5.14 -3.35
CA ALA A 35 1.89 4.02 -2.48
C ALA A 35 0.96 3.93 -1.26
N ALA A 36 0.63 5.07 -0.62
CA ALA A 36 -0.31 5.12 0.48
C ALA A 36 -1.70 4.61 0.08
N GLU A 37 -2.19 5.03 -1.09
CA GLU A 37 -3.46 4.58 -1.66
C GLU A 37 -3.47 3.07 -1.93
N ILE A 38 -2.44 2.55 -2.60
CA ILE A 38 -2.31 1.11 -2.85
C ILE A 38 -2.29 0.32 -1.53
N TYR A 39 -1.52 0.77 -0.54
CA TYR A 39 -1.43 0.09 0.75
C TYR A 39 -2.74 0.15 1.54
N ALA A 40 -3.51 1.24 1.41
CA ALA A 40 -4.84 1.35 2.00
C ALA A 40 -5.82 0.34 1.37
N ARG A 41 -5.82 0.19 0.04
CA ARG A 41 -6.64 -0.81 -0.66
C ARG A 41 -6.33 -2.25 -0.20
N LEU A 42 -5.06 -2.54 0.07
CA LEU A 42 -4.62 -3.86 0.55
C LEU A 42 -5.03 -4.16 2.01
N SER A 43 -5.63 -3.21 2.73
CA SER A 43 -6.09 -3.42 4.12
C SER A 43 -7.19 -4.49 4.24
N GLU A 44 -7.90 -4.81 3.16
CA GLU A 44 -8.87 -5.91 3.13
C GLU A 44 -8.23 -7.27 3.39
N PHE A 45 -6.95 -7.43 3.08
CA PHE A 45 -6.21 -8.67 3.27
C PHE A 45 -5.55 -8.78 4.65
N LYS A 46 -5.78 -7.84 5.58
CA LYS A 46 -5.07 -7.77 6.87
C LYS A 46 -5.24 -9.01 7.76
N ASP A 47 -6.34 -9.74 7.58
CA ASP A 47 -6.71 -10.91 8.39
C ASP A 47 -6.43 -12.24 7.67
N PHE A 48 -5.87 -12.18 6.46
CA PHE A 48 -5.50 -13.35 5.66
C PHE A 48 -4.06 -13.76 5.98
N SER A 49 -3.82 -15.06 6.11
CA SER A 49 -2.48 -15.63 6.11
C SER A 49 -1.92 -15.71 4.68
N GLU A 50 -0.59 -15.79 4.55
CA GLU A 50 0.09 -15.78 3.24
C GLU A 50 -0.33 -16.96 2.34
N ASP A 51 -0.74 -18.09 2.92
CA ASP A 51 -1.25 -19.27 2.23
C ASP A 51 -2.72 -19.16 1.77
N GLN A 52 -3.45 -18.16 2.27
CA GLN A 52 -4.85 -17.89 1.88
C GLN A 52 -4.96 -16.89 0.73
N LEU A 53 -3.85 -16.29 0.30
CA LEU A 53 -3.83 -15.24 -0.72
C LEU A 53 -3.22 -15.74 -2.01
N ASP A 54 -3.96 -15.52 -3.09
CA ASP A 54 -3.50 -15.71 -4.45
C ASP A 54 -3.21 -14.36 -5.12
N ILE A 55 -2.24 -14.34 -6.03
CA ILE A 55 -1.80 -13.12 -6.71
C ILE A 55 -2.91 -12.52 -7.58
N ASP A 56 -3.75 -13.35 -8.23
CA ASP A 56 -4.81 -12.85 -9.11
C ASP A 56 -5.86 -12.11 -8.29
N THR A 57 -6.23 -12.64 -7.11
CA THR A 57 -7.15 -11.96 -6.17
C THR A 57 -6.61 -10.60 -5.71
N VAL A 58 -5.31 -10.50 -5.45
CA VAL A 58 -4.68 -9.23 -5.05
C VAL A 58 -4.70 -8.22 -6.22
N LEU A 59 -4.42 -8.69 -7.44
CA LEU A 59 -4.41 -7.83 -8.63
C LEU A 59 -5.80 -7.33 -9.00
N GLU A 60 -6.81 -8.21 -8.98
CA GLU A 60 -8.22 -7.82 -9.17
C GLU A 60 -8.60 -6.68 -8.23
N LYS A 61 -8.24 -6.81 -6.95
CA LYS A 61 -8.53 -5.77 -5.95
C LYS A 61 -7.87 -4.42 -6.22
N LEU A 62 -6.68 -4.42 -6.83
CA LEU A 62 -5.93 -3.18 -7.09
C LEU A 62 -6.41 -2.44 -8.34
N ILE A 63 -7.04 -3.15 -9.28
CA ILE A 63 -7.48 -2.60 -10.58
C ILE A 63 -8.94 -2.11 -10.52
N GLU A 64 -9.72 -2.55 -9.54
CA GLU A 64 -11.01 -1.94 -9.15
C GLU A 64 -10.88 -0.47 -8.69
#